data_AF-A3DDJ6-F1
#
_entry.id   AF-A3DDJ6-F1
#
_cell.length_a   1.000
_cell.length_b   1.000
_cell.length_c   1.000
_cell.angle_alpha   90.00
_cell.angle_beta   90.00
_cell.angle_gamma   90.00
#
_symmetry.space_group_name_H-M   'P 1'
#
loop_
_entity.id
_entity.type
_entity.pdbx_description
1 polymer ?
#
loop_
_entity_poly.entity_id
_entity_poly.type
_entity_poly.pdbx_seq_one_letter_code
_entity_poly.pdbx_strand_id
1 'polypeptide(L)'
;MEGDNLTITALRALGLLLEIIQWAIVIRVLLSWFSIPKNNIFVKFILQLTEPILSPIRSLLENTSFGKNSTVDFSPVIALLILWVVSGFIDIMI
;
A
#
# COMPACT_ATOMS: atom_id res chain seq x y z
N MET A 1 -20.70 24.62 13.44
CA MET A 1 -21.58 23.82 12.55
C MET A 1 -20.95 23.58 11.18
N GLU A 2 -20.15 24.52 10.61
CA GLU A 2 -19.37 24.25 9.37
C GLU A 2 -18.11 23.37 9.57
N GLY A 3 -17.44 23.50 10.74
CA GLY A 3 -16.12 22.88 10.99
C GLY A 3 -16.12 21.35 10.95
N ASP A 4 -17.20 20.72 11.45
CA ASP A 4 -17.33 19.26 11.49
C ASP A 4 -17.51 18.66 10.08
N ASN A 5 -18.07 19.42 9.13
CA ASN A 5 -18.22 18.96 7.75
C ASN A 5 -16.88 18.95 7.00
N LEU A 6 -15.99 19.90 7.31
CA LEU A 6 -14.66 19.97 6.72
C LEU A 6 -13.76 18.82 7.19
N THR A 7 -13.81 18.49 8.49
CA THR A 7 -13.02 17.38 9.05
C THR A 7 -13.47 16.04 8.48
N ILE A 8 -14.78 15.78 8.41
CA ILE A 8 -15.33 14.55 7.83
C ILE A 8 -14.98 14.43 6.34
N THR A 9 -15.05 15.54 5.58
CA THR A 9 -14.67 15.54 4.16
C THR A 9 -13.20 15.22 3.96
N ALA A 10 -12.32 15.79 4.80
CA ALA A 10 -10.90 15.48 4.77
C ALA A 10 -10.60 14.02 5.13
N LEU A 11 -11.28 13.47 6.15
CA LEU A 11 -11.16 12.05 6.53
C LEU A 11 -11.61 11.12 5.40
N ARG A 12 -12.72 11.43 4.73
CA ARG A 12 -13.18 10.67 3.56
C ARG A 12 -12.18 10.71 2.40
N ALA A 13 -11.62 11.89 2.10
CA ALA A 13 -10.60 12.02 1.06
C ALA A 13 -9.35 11.20 1.39
N LEU A 14 -8.94 11.17 2.67
CA LEU A 14 -7.85 10.33 3.14
C LEU A 14 -8.18 8.84 3.02
N GLY A 15 -9.38 8.41 3.41
CA GLY A 15 -9.84 7.03 3.26
C GLY A 15 -9.78 6.56 1.80
N LEU A 16 -10.28 7.38 0.87
CA LEU A 16 -10.20 7.11 -0.56
C LEU A 16 -8.76 6.99 -1.06
N LEU A 17 -7.86 7.86 -0.60
CA LEU A 17 -6.45 7.79 -0.96
C LEU A 17 -5.81 6.47 -0.49
N LEU A 18 -6.10 6.03 0.73
CA LEU A 18 -5.59 4.77 1.25
C LEU A 18 -6.14 3.57 0.48
N GLU A 19 -7.42 3.60 0.11
CA GLU A 19 -8.04 2.56 -0.73
C GLU A 19 -7.35 2.45 -2.10
N ILE A 20 -7.07 3.59 -2.74
CA ILE A 20 -6.33 3.64 -4.02
C ILE A 20 -4.93 3.01 -3.86
N ILE A 21 -4.23 3.32 -2.77
CA ILE A 21 -2.91 2.75 -2.49
C ILE A 21 -3.00 1.23 -2.26
N GLN A 22 -4.00 0.75 -1.51
CA GLN A 22 -4.23 -0.69 -1.31
C GLN A 22 -4.43 -1.39 -2.66
N TRP A 23 -5.30 -0.86 -3.52
CA TRP A 23 -5.51 -1.41 -4.86
C TRP A 23 -4.25 -1.36 -5.71
N ALA A 24 -3.45 -0.30 -5.63
CA ALA A 24 -2.17 -0.23 -6.34
C ALA A 24 -1.19 -1.34 -5.89
N ILE A 25 -1.17 -1.67 -4.60
CA ILE A 25 -0.36 -2.78 -4.07
C ILE A 25 -0.91 -4.14 -4.52
N VAL A 26 -2.24 -4.32 -4.52
CA VAL A 26 -2.87 -5.53 -5.08
C VAL A 26 -2.51 -5.68 -6.56
N ILE A 27 -2.62 -4.61 -7.34
CA ILE A 27 -2.22 -4.61 -8.75
C ILE A 27 -0.75 -4.98 -8.89
N ARG A 28 0.16 -4.45 -8.07
CA ARG A 28 1.58 -4.83 -8.09
C ARG A 28 1.77 -6.34 -7.91
N VAL A 29 1.05 -6.96 -6.97
CA VAL A 29 1.10 -8.41 -6.74
C VAL A 29 0.58 -9.16 -7.97
N LEU A 30 -0.56 -8.75 -8.53
CA LEU A 30 -1.11 -9.34 -9.74
C LEU A 30 -0.15 -9.21 -10.94
N LEU A 31 0.45 -8.04 -11.14
CA LEU A 31 1.44 -7.79 -12.19
C LEU A 31 2.65 -8.73 -12.10
N SER A 32 3.03 -9.15 -10.88
CA SER A 32 4.10 -10.12 -10.66
C SER A 32 3.72 -11.53 -11.13
N TRP A 33 2.44 -11.91 -11.05
CA TRP A 33 1.95 -13.21 -11.52
C TRP A 33 1.77 -13.26 -13.04
N PHE A 34 1.32 -12.16 -13.66
CA PHE A 34 1.18 -12.08 -15.11
C PHE A 34 2.51 -11.86 -15.85
N SER A 35 3.61 -11.73 -15.13
CA SER A 35 4.97 -11.63 -15.69
C SER A 35 5.11 -10.56 -16.79
N ILE A 36 4.43 -9.42 -16.60
CA ILE A 36 4.41 -8.30 -17.57
C ILE A 36 5.80 -7.62 -17.61
N PRO A 37 6.33 -7.25 -18.78
CA PRO A 37 7.63 -6.60 -18.87
C PRO A 37 7.71 -5.33 -18.03
N LYS A 38 8.74 -5.23 -17.17
CA LYS A 38 9.01 -4.07 -16.31
C LYS A 38 9.27 -2.77 -17.09
N ASN A 39 9.48 -2.84 -18.41
CA ASN A 39 9.65 -1.65 -19.24
C ASN A 39 8.33 -0.95 -19.58
N ASN A 40 7.18 -1.59 -19.34
CA ASN A 40 5.87 -0.98 -19.56
C ASN A 40 5.66 0.21 -18.60
N ILE A 41 5.21 1.35 -19.15
CA ILE A 41 5.00 2.60 -18.43
C ILE A 41 4.03 2.41 -17.26
N PHE A 42 2.95 1.63 -17.44
CA PHE A 42 1.98 1.34 -16.41
C PHE A 42 2.59 0.54 -15.26
N VAL A 43 3.38 -0.49 -15.58
CA VAL A 43 4.07 -1.30 -14.56
C VAL A 43 5.06 -0.44 -13.77
N LYS A 44 5.85 0.40 -14.45
CA LYS A 44 6.77 1.34 -13.78
C LYS A 44 6.04 2.30 -12.86
N PHE A 45 4.91 2.84 -13.32
CA PHE A 45 4.09 3.75 -12.52
C PHE A 45 3.61 3.07 -11.23
N ILE A 46 3.03 1.87 -11.32
CA ILE A 46 2.56 1.13 -10.14
C ILE A 46 3.72 0.80 -9.19
N LEU A 47 4.87 0.37 -9.72
CA LEU A 47 6.05 0.10 -8.91
C LEU A 47 6.53 1.37 -8.18
N GLN A 48 6.66 2.50 -8.88
CA GLN A 48 7.10 3.77 -8.29
C GLN A 48 6.10 4.33 -7.28
N LEU A 49 4.80 4.18 -7.52
CA LEU A 49 3.75 4.64 -6.60
C LEU A 49 3.77 3.85 -5.29
N THR A 50 4.03 2.54 -5.36
CA THR A 50 3.99 1.65 -4.20
C THR A 50 5.33 1.52 -3.48
N GLU A 51 6.46 1.80 -4.13
CA GLU A 51 7.80 1.62 -3.54
C GLU A 51 8.08 2.45 -2.28
N PRO A 52 7.63 3.72 -2.13
CA PRO A 52 7.84 4.49 -0.90
C PRO A 52 7.24 3.81 0.34
N ILE A 53 6.20 3.00 0.17
CA ILE A 53 5.54 2.25 1.24
C ILE A 53 6.20 0.88 1.41
N LEU A 54 6.50 0.21 0.29
CA LEU A 54 7.04 -1.15 0.31
C LEU A 54 8.52 -1.22 0.67
N SER A 55 9.34 -0.26 0.24
CA SER A 55 10.77 -0.22 0.53
C SER A 55 11.11 -0.19 2.04
N PRO A 56 10.50 0.67 2.88
CA PRO A 56 10.78 0.63 4.32
C PRO A 56 10.32 -0.68 4.96
N ILE A 57 9.15 -1.21 4.58
CA ILE A 57 8.64 -2.49 5.09
C ILE A 57 9.56 -3.64 4.68
N ARG A 58 10.03 -3.65 3.42
CA ARG A 58 10.98 -4.63 2.91
C ARG A 58 12.30 -4.57 3.67
N SER A 59 12.85 -3.37 3.87
CA SER A 59 14.09 -3.19 4.64
C SER A 59 13.95 -3.69 6.08
N LEU A 60 12.82 -3.42 6.73
CA LEU A 60 12.53 -3.95 8.06
C LEU A 60 12.46 -5.48 8.05
N LEU A 61 11.84 -6.09 7.05
CA LEU A 61 11.75 -7.56 6.91
C LEU A 61 13.12 -8.19 6.66
N GLU A 62 13.93 -7.64 5.77
CA GLU A 62 15.28 -8.13 5.45
C GLU A 62 16.20 -8.14 6.67
N ASN A 63 15.98 -7.20 7.61
CA ASN A 63 16.72 -7.14 8.87
C ASN A 63 16.27 -8.22 9.89
N THR A 64 15.17 -8.94 9.65
CA THR A 64 14.71 -10.05 10.50
C THR A 64 15.26 -11.40 10.05
N SER A 65 15.39 -12.36 10.96
CA SER A 65 15.81 -13.73 10.63
C SER A 65 14.85 -14.43 9.64
N PHE A 66 13.58 -14.02 9.58
CA PHE A 66 12.59 -14.55 8.66
C PHE A 66 12.75 -14.00 7.23
N GLY A 67 12.99 -12.69 7.09
CA GLY A 67 13.09 -12.05 5.78
C GLY A 67 14.47 -12.18 5.11
N LYS A 68 15.55 -12.33 5.89
CA LYS A 68 16.93 -12.38 5.37
C LYS A 68 17.19 -13.48 4.33
N ASN A 69 16.49 -14.62 4.44
CA ASN A 69 16.65 -15.76 3.54
C ASN A 69 15.45 -15.94 2.58
N SER A 70 14.48 -15.01 2.59
CA SER A 70 13.30 -15.13 1.74
C SER A 70 13.59 -14.61 0.34
N THR A 71 13.41 -15.46 -0.67
CA THR A 71 13.42 -15.04 -2.08
C THR A 71 12.11 -14.34 -2.48
N VAL A 72 11.05 -14.49 -1.67
CA VAL A 72 9.73 -13.90 -1.92
C VAL A 72 9.60 -12.59 -1.17
N ASP A 73 9.18 -11.54 -1.88
CA ASP A 73 8.88 -10.23 -1.30
C ASP A 73 7.52 -10.27 -0.60
N PHE A 74 7.53 -10.43 0.72
CA PHE A 74 6.34 -10.38 1.58
C PHE A 74 5.92 -8.96 1.95
N SER A 75 6.68 -7.93 1.55
CA SER A 75 6.35 -6.54 1.87
C SER A 75 4.95 -6.11 1.40
N PRO A 76 4.41 -6.54 0.22
CA PRO A 76 3.06 -6.16 -0.20
C PRO A 76 1.99 -6.66 0.76
N VAL A 77 2.14 -7.87 1.29
CA VAL A 77 1.18 -8.46 2.23
C VAL A 77 1.16 -7.70 3.54
N ILE A 78 2.34 -7.39 4.08
CA ILE A 78 2.45 -6.62 5.33
C ILE A 78 1.93 -5.20 5.14
N ALA A 79 2.23 -4.57 4.01
CA ALA A 79 1.73 -3.25 3.68
C ALA A 79 0.20 -3.21 3.61
N LEU A 80 -0.42 -4.19 2.95
CA LEU A 80 -1.89 -4.31 2.91
C LEU A 80 -2.49 -4.47 4.30
N LEU A 81 -1.88 -5.30 5.16
CA LEU A 81 -2.33 -5.49 6.54
C LEU A 81 -2.29 -4.17 7.33
N ILE A 82 -1.18 -3.44 7.25
CA ILE A 82 -1.03 -2.14 7.92
C ILE A 82 -2.05 -1.14 7.38
N LEU A 83 -2.20 -1.05 6.05
CA LEU A 83 -3.13 -0.12 5.43
C LEU A 83 -4.60 -0.42 5.76
N TRP A 84 -4.99 -1.70 5.87
CA TRP A 84 -6.32 -2.08 6.32
C TRP A 84 -6.59 -1.67 7.76
N VAL A 85 -5.63 -1.87 8.65
CA VAL A 85 -5.74 -1.43 10.04
C VAL A 85 -5.90 0.09 10.10
N VAL A 86 -5.05 0.85 9.39
CA VAL A 86 -5.11 2.31 9.34
C VAL A 86 -6.43 2.81 8.75
N SER A 87 -6.91 2.20 7.67
CA SER A 87 -8.17 2.59 7.03
C SER A 87 -9.35 2.30 7.94
N GLY A 88 -9.37 1.15 8.62
CA GLY A 88 -10.41 0.82 9.60
C GLY A 88 -10.49 1.84 10.75
N PHE A 89 -9.36 2.36 11.22
CA PHE A 89 -9.38 3.46 12.21
C PHE A 89 -10.00 4.74 11.66
N ILE A 90 -9.77 5.08 10.40
CA ILE A 90 -10.37 6.26 9.76
C ILE A 90 -11.87 6.06 9.58
N ASP A 91 -12.29 4.88 9.14
CA ASP A 91 -13.71 4.55 8.93
C ASP A 91 -14.51 4.58 10.24
N ILE A 92 -13.89 4.27 11.38
CA ILE A 92 -14.51 4.39 12.71
C ILE A 92 -14.73 5.87 13.11
N MET A 93 -13.94 6.80 12.57
CA MET A 93 -14.00 8.23 12.91
C MET A 93 -14.90 9.06 11.99
N ILE A 94 -15.40 8.48 10.89
CA ILE A 94 -16.31 9.11 9.91
C ILE A 94 -17.76 8.87 10.30
#